data_AF-A0A367QAI5-F1
#
_entry.id   AF-A0A367QAI5-F1
#
_cell.length_a   1.000
_cell.length_b   1.000
_cell.length_c   1.000
_cell.angle_alpha   90.00
_cell.angle_beta   90.00
_cell.angle_gamma   90.00
#
_symmetry.space_group_name_H-M   'P 1'
#
loop_
_entity.id
_entity.type
_entity.pdbx_description
1 polymer ?
#
loop_
_entity_poly.entity_id
_entity_poly.type
_entity_poly.pdbx_seq_one_letter_code
_entity_poly.pdbx_strand_id
1 'polypeptide(L)'
;MSSPIDDKTWSDAKDAYVTGTDSLAAIAMRFGISKRAVEKRSSEESWLASRQAHQAQNSVQAKPAARSAPLPPPNAQRRQAQGIDEIEIIDCAIASLSCILAGGGEDTRGIGGIATGLCRLIELRNKLVPKTAADLADMAISLDISPQEFIRALNDQWQKKA
;
A
#
# COMPACT_ATOMS: atom_id res chain seq x y z
N MET A 1 5.80 -35.02 -8.98
CA MET A 1 4.36 -35.34 -8.94
C MET A 1 3.89 -35.02 -7.53
N SER A 2 3.25 -33.87 -7.31
CA SER A 2 2.71 -33.54 -5.98
C SER A 2 1.43 -34.31 -5.76
N SER A 3 1.38 -35.09 -4.68
CA SER A 3 0.17 -35.77 -4.24
C SER A 3 -0.96 -34.74 -4.04
N PRO A 4 -2.20 -35.05 -4.47
CA PRO A 4 -3.34 -34.17 -4.21
C PRO A 4 -3.51 -34.01 -2.70
N ILE A 5 -3.59 -32.76 -2.25
CA ILE A 5 -3.85 -32.42 -0.84
C ILE A 5 -5.30 -32.81 -0.55
N ASP A 6 -5.51 -33.50 0.57
CA ASP A 6 -6.81 -33.96 1.03
C ASP A 6 -7.71 -32.81 1.48
N ASP A 7 -9.02 -32.97 1.33
CA ASP A 7 -10.00 -31.93 1.66
C ASP A 7 -10.02 -31.57 3.15
N LYS A 8 -9.61 -32.50 4.02
CA LYS A 8 -9.50 -32.24 5.46
C LYS A 8 -8.39 -31.25 5.76
N THR A 9 -7.20 -31.44 5.19
CA THR A 9 -6.09 -30.48 5.33
C THR A 9 -6.47 -29.08 4.83
N TRP A 10 -7.30 -28.98 3.77
CA TRP A 10 -7.81 -27.69 3.31
C TRP A 10 -8.81 -27.04 4.27
N SER A 11 -9.71 -27.83 4.86
CA SER A 11 -10.64 -27.34 5.88
C SER A 11 -9.89 -26.83 7.11
N ASP A 12 -8.93 -27.61 7.60
CA ASP A 12 -8.14 -27.25 8.79
C ASP A 12 -7.29 -25.99 8.54
N ALA A 13 -6.74 -25.84 7.33
CA ALA A 13 -6.01 -24.65 6.91
C ALA A 13 -6.90 -23.40 6.84
N LYS A 14 -8.14 -23.55 6.36
CA LYS A 14 -9.14 -22.48 6.31
C LYS A 14 -9.53 -22.03 7.71
N ASP A 15 -9.86 -22.97 8.59
CA ASP A 15 -10.26 -22.67 9.97
C ASP A 15 -9.12 -22.01 10.74
N ALA A 16 -7.89 -22.50 10.60
CA ALA A 16 -6.71 -21.89 11.20
C ALA A 16 -6.49 -20.44 10.71
N TYR A 17 -6.75 -20.18 9.43
CA TYR A 17 -6.69 -18.83 8.89
C TYR A 17 -7.85 -17.96 9.40
N VAL A 18 -9.10 -18.41 9.32
CA VAL A 18 -10.29 -17.62 9.67
C VAL A 18 -10.37 -17.30 11.17
N THR A 19 -9.99 -18.26 12.02
CA THR A 19 -10.07 -18.12 13.48
C THR A 19 -8.80 -17.56 14.11
N GLY A 20 -7.64 -17.80 13.50
CA GLY A 20 -6.34 -17.37 14.01
C GLY A 20 -5.86 -16.02 13.48
N THR A 21 -4.62 -15.67 13.83
CA THR A 21 -3.89 -14.49 13.31
C THR A 21 -2.83 -14.86 12.27
N ASP A 22 -2.71 -16.15 11.94
CA ASP A 22 -1.67 -16.67 11.05
C ASP A 22 -1.79 -16.07 9.63
N SER A 23 -0.65 -15.81 9.00
CA SER A 23 -0.58 -15.38 7.60
C SER A 23 -0.72 -16.59 6.66
N LEU A 24 -1.11 -16.37 5.39
CA LEU A 24 -1.20 -17.44 4.40
C LEU A 24 0.14 -18.19 4.22
N ALA A 25 1.28 -17.51 4.41
CA ALA A 25 2.60 -18.13 4.38
C ALA A 25 2.84 -19.03 5.60
N ALA A 26 2.38 -18.62 6.79
CA ALA A 26 2.43 -19.46 7.98
C ALA A 26 1.53 -20.68 7.85
N ILE A 27 0.32 -20.52 7.30
CA ILE A 27 -0.61 -21.63 6.97
C ILE A 27 0.03 -22.60 5.98
N ALA A 28 0.65 -22.10 4.91
CA ALA A 28 1.36 -22.92 3.92
C ALA A 28 2.45 -23.79 4.56
N MET A 29 3.28 -23.21 5.43
CA MET A 29 4.31 -23.97 6.16
C MET A 29 3.71 -24.98 7.14
N ARG A 30 2.67 -24.58 7.88
CA ARG A 30 2.04 -25.39 8.92
C ARG A 30 1.36 -26.65 8.38
N PHE A 31 0.75 -26.56 7.20
CA PHE A 31 0.02 -27.67 6.58
C PHE A 31 0.79 -28.35 5.44
N GLY A 32 2.05 -27.96 5.20
CA GLY A 32 2.87 -28.54 4.13
C GLY A 32 2.34 -28.26 2.72
N ILE A 33 1.59 -27.17 2.56
CA ILE A 33 0.98 -26.77 1.28
C ILE A 33 1.86 -25.69 0.63
N SER A 34 1.98 -25.72 -0.71
CA SER A 34 2.66 -24.63 -1.41
C SER A 34 1.92 -23.29 -1.20
N LYS A 35 2.66 -22.22 -0.90
CA LYS A 35 2.10 -20.88 -0.70
C LYS A 35 1.19 -20.44 -1.85
N ARG A 36 1.59 -20.72 -3.09
CA ARG A 36 0.79 -20.42 -4.30
C ARG A 36 -0.56 -21.15 -4.35
N ALA A 37 -0.63 -22.40 -3.86
CA ALA A 37 -1.87 -23.14 -3.78
C ALA A 37 -2.80 -22.57 -2.71
N VAL A 38 -2.26 -22.19 -1.54
CA VAL A 38 -3.03 -21.53 -0.47
C VAL A 38 -3.57 -20.19 -0.94
N GLU A 39 -2.75 -19.36 -1.59
CA GLU A 39 -3.18 -18.06 -2.14
C GLU A 39 -4.33 -18.21 -3.14
N LYS A 40 -4.18 -19.13 -4.10
CA LYS A 40 -5.22 -19.41 -5.10
C LYS A 40 -6.55 -19.81 -4.45
N ARG A 41 -6.52 -20.81 -3.56
CA ARG A 41 -7.75 -21.33 -2.93
C ARG A 41 -8.37 -20.35 -1.94
N SER A 42 -7.55 -19.58 -1.21
CA SER A 42 -8.02 -18.54 -0.30
C SER A 42 -8.77 -17.41 -1.02
N SER A 43 -8.37 -17.11 -2.26
CA SER A 43 -9.05 -16.15 -3.13
C SER A 43 -10.36 -16.73 -3.67
N GLU A 44 -10.33 -17.96 -4.20
CA GLU A 44 -11.52 -18.66 -4.73
C GLU A 44 -12.62 -18.82 -3.67
N GLU A 45 -12.24 -19.11 -2.43
CA GLU A 45 -13.16 -19.32 -1.31
C GLU A 45 -13.34 -18.10 -0.40
N SER A 46 -12.81 -16.93 -0.77
CA SER A 46 -12.97 -15.67 -0.03
C SER A 46 -12.67 -15.76 1.48
N TRP A 47 -11.55 -16.39 1.83
CA TRP A 47 -11.18 -16.63 3.23
C TRP A 47 -11.02 -15.35 4.05
N LEU A 48 -10.58 -14.26 3.41
CA LEU A 48 -10.42 -12.95 4.05
C LEU A 48 -11.77 -12.35 4.49
N ALA A 49 -12.81 -12.47 3.66
CA ALA A 49 -14.17 -12.06 4.02
C ALA A 49 -14.71 -12.91 5.18
N SER A 50 -14.41 -14.21 5.18
CA SER A 50 -14.79 -15.13 6.27
C SER A 50 -14.11 -14.76 7.60
N ARG A 51 -12.82 -14.40 7.58
CA ARG A 51 -12.09 -13.90 8.77
C ARG A 51 -12.70 -12.61 9.31
N GLN A 52 -13.03 -11.65 8.44
CA GLN A 52 -13.66 -10.39 8.85
C GLN A 52 -15.04 -10.61 9.46
N ALA A 53 -15.85 -11.50 8.88
CA ALA A 53 -17.15 -11.86 9.44
C ALA A 53 -17.02 -12.52 10.82
N HIS A 54 -16.05 -13.42 10.99
CA HIS A 54 -15.78 -14.09 12.26
C HIS A 54 -15.28 -13.13 13.34
N GLN A 55 -14.42 -12.17 12.98
CA GLN A 55 -13.97 -11.12 13.91
C GLN A 55 -15.12 -10.19 14.32
N ALA A 56 -15.99 -9.82 13.37
CA ALA A 56 -17.16 -8.99 13.65
C ALA A 56 -18.14 -9.68 14.60
N GLN A 57 -18.36 -10.99 14.46
CA GLN A 57 -19.23 -11.77 15.35
C GLN A 57 -18.67 -11.92 16.77
N ASN A 58 -17.35 -12.06 16.91
CA ASN A 58 -16.71 -12.17 18.24
C ASN A 58 -16.60 -10.83 18.98
N SER A 59 -16.78 -9.70 18.29
CA SER A 59 -16.81 -8.37 18.92
C SER A 59 -18.18 -7.95 19.51
N VAL A 60 -19.19 -8.83 19.55
CA VAL A 60 -20.57 -8.49 19.93
C VAL A 60 -20.87 -8.63 21.44
N GLN A 61 -19.88 -8.86 22.32
CA GLN A 61 -20.07 -8.74 23.77
C GLN A 61 -19.67 -7.35 24.31
N ALA A 62 -20.38 -6.30 23.89
CA ALA A 62 -20.50 -5.07 24.64
C ALA A 62 -21.93 -4.51 24.50
N LYS A 63 -22.50 -4.07 25.61
CA LYS A 63 -23.93 -3.89 25.93
C LYS A 63 -24.77 -2.98 25.00
N PRO A 64 -26.12 -3.10 25.05
CA PRO A 64 -27.05 -2.42 24.17
C PRO A 64 -27.47 -1.04 24.72
N ALA A 65 -27.53 -0.03 23.85
CA ALA A 65 -28.59 1.00 23.77
C ALA A 65 -28.13 2.18 22.91
N ALA A 66 -28.81 2.43 21.78
CA ALA A 66 -29.53 3.67 21.52
C ALA A 66 -30.00 3.71 20.06
N ARG A 67 -31.32 3.57 19.91
CA ARG A 67 -32.21 4.21 18.93
C ARG A 67 -31.68 4.44 17.51
N SER A 68 -32.34 3.73 16.60
CA SER A 68 -32.53 4.02 15.18
C SER A 68 -32.45 5.52 14.85
N ALA A 69 -31.36 5.93 14.22
CA ALA A 69 -31.27 7.20 13.50
C ALA A 69 -31.20 6.90 11.98
N PRO A 70 -31.76 7.76 11.13
CA PRO A 70 -31.94 7.46 9.70
C PRO A 70 -30.58 7.24 9.03
N LEU A 71 -30.51 6.21 8.17
CA LEU A 71 -29.38 5.93 7.30
C LEU A 71 -28.89 7.23 6.63
N PRO A 72 -27.64 7.68 6.87
CA PRO A 72 -27.06 8.74 6.06
C PRO A 72 -26.79 8.20 4.65
N PRO A 73 -26.93 9.04 3.61
CA PRO A 73 -26.76 8.62 2.23
C PRO A 73 -25.36 8.00 1.99
N PRO A 74 -25.21 7.09 1.02
CA PRO A 74 -24.02 6.26 0.80
C PRO A 74 -22.77 7.02 0.31
N ASN A 75 -22.67 8.32 0.59
CA ASN A 75 -21.52 9.18 0.28
C ASN A 75 -20.79 9.73 1.52
N ALA A 76 -21.14 9.30 2.73
CA ALA A 76 -20.56 9.84 3.97
C ALA A 76 -19.31 9.08 4.51
N GLN A 77 -18.90 7.96 3.92
CA GLN A 77 -17.69 7.23 4.39
C GLN A 77 -16.36 7.81 3.91
N ARG A 78 -16.35 8.90 3.13
CA ARG A 78 -15.12 9.50 2.60
C ARG A 78 -14.44 10.53 3.51
N ARG A 79 -14.89 10.73 4.76
CA ARG A 79 -14.37 11.80 5.63
C ARG A 79 -14.11 11.43 7.09
N GLN A 80 -13.79 10.17 7.39
CA GLN A 80 -13.32 9.79 8.73
C GLN A 80 -12.11 8.85 8.75
N ALA A 81 -11.26 8.90 7.72
CA ALA A 81 -9.85 8.57 7.87
C ALA A 81 -9.10 9.85 8.27
N GLN A 82 -9.36 10.35 9.48
CA GLN A 82 -8.48 11.35 10.07
C GLN A 82 -7.22 10.62 10.55
N GLY A 83 -6.10 10.90 9.89
CA GLY A 83 -4.78 10.72 10.49
C GLY A 83 -3.86 9.69 9.83
N ILE A 84 -4.07 9.32 8.57
CA ILE A 84 -2.96 8.77 7.79
C ILE A 84 -2.53 9.86 6.82
N ASP A 85 -1.39 10.48 7.11
CA ASP A 85 -0.79 11.46 6.21
C ASP A 85 -0.41 10.72 4.93
N GLU A 86 -1.22 10.90 3.88
CA GLU A 86 -1.00 10.26 2.58
C GLU A 86 0.40 10.55 2.04
N ILE A 87 0.98 11.71 2.39
CA ILE A 87 2.35 12.09 2.03
C ILE A 87 3.37 11.24 2.81
N GLU A 88 3.15 11.03 4.11
CA GLU A 88 4.01 10.17 4.93
C GLU A 88 4.02 8.73 4.42
N ILE A 89 2.85 8.19 4.02
CA ILE A 89 2.77 6.85 3.40
C ILE A 89 3.60 6.79 2.12
N ILE A 90 3.46 7.81 1.26
CA ILE A 90 4.18 7.88 -0.02
C ILE A 90 5.68 7.99 0.23
N ASP A 91 6.11 8.80 1.18
CA ASP A 91 7.52 8.97 1.54
C ASP A 91 8.11 7.69 2.12
N CYS A 92 7.39 6.98 2.99
CA CYS A 92 7.78 5.65 3.47
C CYS A 92 7.90 4.63 2.33
N ALA A 93 6.97 4.65 1.36
CA ALA A 93 7.00 3.74 0.23
C ALA A 93 8.17 4.03 -0.72
N ILE A 94 8.44 5.31 -1.00
CA ILE A 94 9.59 5.76 -1.79
C ILE A 94 10.90 5.32 -1.12
N ALA A 95 11.06 5.56 0.18
CA ALA A 95 12.25 5.17 0.93
C ALA A 95 12.47 3.64 0.88
N SER A 96 11.41 2.87 1.11
CA SER A 96 11.46 1.40 1.10
C SER A 96 11.86 0.85 -0.27
N LEU A 97 11.25 1.34 -1.35
CA LEU A 97 11.58 0.89 -2.71
C LEU A 97 12.98 1.34 -3.15
N SER A 98 13.42 2.54 -2.72
CA SER A 98 14.75 3.05 -3.01
C SER A 98 15.83 2.21 -2.33
N CYS A 99 15.59 1.78 -1.09
CA CYS A 99 16.49 0.87 -0.37
C CYS A 99 16.59 -0.49 -1.08
N ILE A 100 15.50 -1.01 -1.63
CA ILE A 100 15.50 -2.27 -2.38
C ILE A 100 16.33 -2.14 -3.67
N LEU A 101 16.27 -0.99 -4.36
CA LEU A 101 17.08 -0.72 -5.55
C LEU A 101 18.57 -0.52 -5.22
N ALA A 102 18.87 0.23 -4.15
CA ALA A 102 20.25 0.52 -3.74
C ALA A 102 20.95 -0.69 -3.11
N GLY A 103 20.18 -1.60 -2.50
CA GLY A 103 20.67 -2.78 -1.79
C GLY A 103 21.18 -3.93 -2.68
N GLY A 104 21.20 -3.77 -4.01
CA GLY A 104 21.83 -4.73 -4.91
C GLY A 104 21.30 -6.16 -4.77
N GLY A 105 19.99 -6.36 -4.97
CA GLY A 105 19.40 -7.70 -4.97
C GLY A 105 19.86 -8.53 -6.18
N GLU A 106 20.33 -9.75 -5.93
CA GLU A 106 20.73 -10.74 -6.96
C GLU A 106 19.60 -11.10 -7.95
N ASP A 107 18.34 -10.81 -7.60
CA ASP A 107 17.17 -11.10 -8.42
C ASP A 107 16.67 -9.84 -9.16
N THR A 108 17.16 -9.67 -10.38
CA THR A 108 16.85 -8.52 -11.24
C THR A 108 15.44 -8.57 -11.86
N ARG A 109 14.73 -9.69 -11.71
CA ARG A 109 13.42 -9.93 -12.36
C ARG A 109 12.30 -8.98 -11.90
N GLY A 110 12.47 -8.32 -10.75
CA GLY A 110 11.50 -7.36 -10.20
C GLY A 110 11.89 -5.88 -10.36
N ILE A 111 13.12 -5.58 -10.77
CA ILE A 111 13.68 -4.21 -10.75
C ILE A 111 12.88 -3.26 -11.64
N GLY A 112 12.46 -3.70 -12.82
CA GLY A 112 11.66 -2.87 -13.72
C GLY A 112 10.29 -2.49 -13.15
N GLY A 113 9.64 -3.41 -12.42
CA GLY A 113 8.38 -3.14 -11.73
C GLY A 113 8.57 -2.18 -10.56
N ILE A 114 9.66 -2.34 -9.80
CA ILE A 114 10.02 -1.47 -8.69
C ILE A 114 10.33 -0.05 -9.19
N ALA A 115 11.16 0.09 -10.23
CA ALA A 115 11.48 1.38 -10.84
C ALA A 115 10.22 2.10 -11.35
N THR A 116 9.33 1.36 -12.03
CA THR A 116 8.04 1.89 -12.49
C THR A 116 7.17 2.37 -11.33
N GLY A 117 7.08 1.58 -10.26
CA GLY A 117 6.35 1.95 -9.04
C GLY A 117 6.92 3.19 -8.36
N LEU A 118 8.25 3.29 -8.27
CA LEU A 118 8.96 4.44 -7.73
C LEU A 118 8.69 5.72 -8.52
N CYS A 119 8.78 5.67 -9.86
CA CYS A 119 8.43 6.79 -10.71
C CYS A 119 7.00 7.26 -10.44
N ARG A 120 6.04 6.33 -10.30
CA ARG A 120 4.64 6.66 -10.06
C ARG A 120 4.39 7.29 -8.69
N LEU A 121 5.09 6.82 -7.66
CA LEU A 121 4.99 7.38 -6.31
C LEU A 121 5.60 8.78 -6.23
N ILE A 122 6.74 9.01 -6.89
CA ILE A 122 7.36 10.34 -7.01
C ILE A 122 6.44 11.31 -7.75
N GLU A 123 5.81 10.88 -8.85
CA GLU A 123 4.80 11.68 -9.56
C GLU A 123 3.62 12.04 -8.66
N LEU A 124 3.12 11.08 -7.87
CA LEU A 124 1.99 11.29 -6.97
C LEU A 124 2.37 12.28 -5.84
N ARG A 125 3.55 12.11 -5.24
CA ARG A 125 4.11 13.02 -4.24
C ARG A 125 4.18 14.45 -4.76
N ASN A 126 4.76 14.66 -5.95
CA ASN A 126 4.91 15.99 -6.54
C ASN A 126 3.57 16.66 -6.90
N LYS A 127 2.50 15.88 -7.09
CA LYS A 127 1.15 16.42 -7.32
C LYS A 127 0.47 16.84 -6.02
N LEU A 128 0.69 16.10 -4.93
CA LEU A 128 0.10 16.38 -3.63
C LEU A 128 0.85 17.48 -2.89
N VAL A 129 2.17 17.56 -3.10
CA VAL A 129 3.04 18.62 -2.59
C VAL A 129 3.78 19.24 -3.78
N PRO A 130 3.14 20.18 -4.50
CA PRO A 130 3.85 20.93 -5.54
C PRO A 130 5.00 21.69 -4.89
N LYS A 131 6.18 21.65 -5.53
CA LYS A 131 7.36 22.38 -5.04
C LYS A 131 7.03 23.86 -4.90
N THR A 132 7.31 24.40 -3.72
CA THR A 132 7.20 25.82 -3.44
C THR A 132 8.35 26.58 -4.10
N ALA A 133 8.24 27.91 -4.17
CA ALA A 133 9.33 28.75 -4.66
C ALA A 133 10.61 28.59 -3.81
N ALA A 134 10.46 28.33 -2.51
CA ALA A 134 11.58 28.04 -1.61
C ALA A 134 12.25 26.71 -1.97
N ASP A 135 11.48 25.64 -2.21
CA ASP A 135 12.03 24.33 -2.60
C ASP A 135 12.80 24.40 -3.93
N LEU A 136 12.34 25.24 -4.86
CA LEU A 136 13.03 25.47 -6.13
C LEU A 136 14.33 26.26 -5.94
N ALA A 137 14.36 27.20 -5.00
CA ALA A 137 15.56 27.96 -4.65
C ALA A 137 16.60 27.06 -3.95
N ASP A 138 16.19 26.24 -2.98
CA ASP A 138 17.07 25.28 -2.31
C ASP A 138 17.67 24.28 -3.30
N MET A 139 16.87 23.83 -4.26
CA MET A 139 17.34 22.97 -5.35
C MET A 139 18.36 23.68 -6.25
N ALA A 140 18.13 24.94 -6.61
CA ALA A 140 19.08 25.72 -7.41
C ALA A 140 20.41 25.91 -6.67
N ILE A 141 20.36 26.19 -5.36
CA ILE A 141 21.54 26.29 -4.50
C ILE A 141 22.30 24.96 -4.46
N SER A 142 21.60 23.83 -4.30
CA SER A 142 22.23 22.50 -4.25
C SER A 142 22.93 22.09 -5.56
N LEU A 143 22.56 22.72 -6.67
CA LEU A 143 23.13 22.49 -8.00
C LEU A 143 24.20 23.54 -8.37
N ASP A 144 24.62 24.38 -7.41
CA ASP A 144 25.56 25.50 -7.62
C ASP A 144 25.11 26.47 -8.73
N ILE A 145 23.80 26.61 -8.93
CA ILE A 145 23.24 27.57 -9.90
C ILE A 145 23.22 28.95 -9.24
N SER A 146 23.85 29.93 -9.90
CA SER A 146 23.84 31.30 -9.38
C SER A 146 22.43 31.90 -9.40
N PRO A 147 22.10 32.82 -8.47
CA PRO A 147 20.80 33.49 -8.48
C PRO A 147 20.49 34.18 -9.81
N GLN A 148 21.49 34.75 -10.46
CA GLN A 148 21.32 35.43 -11.75
C GLN A 148 20.97 34.46 -12.88
N GLU A 149 21.61 33.29 -12.93
CA GLU A 149 21.28 32.24 -13.90
C GLU A 149 19.90 31.66 -13.67
N PHE A 150 19.51 31.45 -12.40
CA PHE A 150 18.19 30.95 -12.05
C PHE A 150 17.09 31.93 -12.48
N ILE A 151 17.22 33.23 -12.17
CA ILE A 151 16.25 34.26 -12.57
C ILE A 151 16.19 34.39 -14.10
N ARG A 152 17.33 34.31 -14.80
CA ARG A 152 17.35 34.35 -16.25
C ARG A 152 16.58 33.17 -16.86
N ALA A 153 16.87 31.94 -16.43
CA ALA A 153 16.17 30.75 -16.91
C ALA A 153 14.66 30.78 -16.60
N LEU A 154 14.29 31.32 -15.44
CA LEU A 154 12.90 31.52 -15.03
C LEU A 154 12.16 32.47 -15.98
N ASN A 155 12.77 33.62 -16.30
CA ASN A 155 12.21 34.60 -17.25
C ASN A 155 12.08 34.02 -18.66
N ASP A 156 13.11 33.32 -19.14
CA ASP A 156 13.09 32.67 -20.46
C ASP A 156 11.96 31.64 -20.59
N GLN A 157 11.67 30.88 -19.52
CA GLN A 157 10.57 29.92 -19.48
C GLN A 157 9.20 30.61 -19.44
N TRP A 158 9.08 31.73 -18.72
CA TRP A 158 7.82 32.48 -18.66
C TRP A 158 7.45 33.07 -20.02
N GLN A 159 8.43 33.63 -20.73
CA GLN A 159 8.21 34.19 -22.07
C GLN A 159 7.84 33.14 -23.12
N LYS A 160 8.28 31.89 -22.97
CA LYS A 160 7.91 30.77 -23.86
C LYS A 160 6.48 30.26 -23.65
N LYS A 161 5.89 30.55 -22.49
CA LYS A 161 4.51 30.16 -22.14
C LYS A 161 3.49 31.26 -22.42
N ALA A 162 3.94 32.50 -22.63
CA ALA A 162 3.11 33.64 -23.05
C ALA A 162 2.94 33.65 -24.57
#